data_AF-A0A959Y1C4-F1
#
_entry.id   AF-A0A959Y1C4-F1
#
_cell.length_a   1.000
_cell.length_b   1.000
_cell.length_c   1.000
_cell.angle_alpha   90.00
_cell.angle_beta   90.00
_cell.angle_gamma   90.00
#
_symmetry.space_group_name_H-M   'P 1'
#
loop_
_entity.id
_entity.type
_entity.pdbx_description
1 polymer ?
#
loop_
_entity_poly.entity_id
_entity_poly.type
_entity_poly.pdbx_seq_one_letter_code
_entity_poly.pdbx_strand_id
1 'polypeptide(L)' 'IARAGVAAGVDGVFIETHPDPSKALCDAASQLCVTDLEEFLKPLLDLHAVEVKHRHTSVTA' A
#
# COMPACT_ATOMS: atom_id res chain seq x y z
N ILE A 1 -4.15 -6.22 -3.47
CA ILE A 1 -5.04 -5.82 -2.35
C ILE A 1 -4.73 -4.42 -1.80
N ALA A 2 -3.45 -4.02 -1.66
CA ALA A 2 -3.07 -2.70 -1.10
C ALA A 2 -3.80 -1.50 -1.72
N ARG A 3 -3.84 -1.39 -3.05
CA ARG A 3 -4.59 -0.32 -3.76
C ARG A 3 -6.07 -0.25 -3.35
N ALA A 4 -6.72 -1.40 -3.17
CA ALA A 4 -8.12 -1.45 -2.76
C ALA A 4 -8.31 -0.99 -1.31
N GLY A 5 -7.40 -1.38 -0.41
CA GLY A 5 -7.41 -0.90 0.98
C GLY A 5 -7.24 0.61 1.04
N VAL A 6 -6.26 1.16 0.32
CA VAL A 6 -6.04 2.62 0.25
C VAL A 6 -7.25 3.35 -0.32
N ALA A 7 -7.82 2.86 -1.42
CA ALA A 7 -9.03 3.46 -2.00
C ALA A 7 -10.26 3.38 -1.08
N ALA A 8 -10.31 2.40 -0.17
CA ALA A 8 -11.38 2.25 0.82
C ALA A 8 -11.20 3.16 2.06
N GLY A 9 -10.06 3.85 2.20
CA GLY A 9 -9.80 4.78 3.30
C GLY A 9 -9.18 4.13 4.54
N VAL A 10 -8.00 3.53 4.39
CA VAL A 10 -7.18 3.07 5.53
C VAL A 10 -6.23 4.15 6.02
N ASP A 11 -5.89 4.13 7.31
CA ASP A 11 -4.90 5.04 7.91
C ASP A 11 -3.45 4.61 7.65
N GLY A 12 -3.22 3.37 7.24
CA GLY A 12 -1.88 2.85 7.01
C GLY A 12 -1.86 1.51 6.27
N VAL A 13 -0.67 1.15 5.77
CA VAL A 13 -0.39 -0.15 5.14
C VAL A 13 0.78 -0.81 5.85
N PHE A 14 0.68 -2.13 6.02
CA PHE A 14 1.79 -2.97 6.49
C PHE A 14 2.34 -3.75 5.29
N ILE A 15 3.65 -3.70 5.09
CA ILE A 15 4.34 -4.34 3.97
C ILE A 15 5.60 -5.00 4.51
N GLU A 16 5.72 -6.32 4.31
CA GLU A 16 6.97 -7.03 4.57
C GLU A 16 7.90 -6.93 3.37
N THR A 17 9.20 -6.79 3.64
CA THR A 17 10.20 -6.66 2.59
C THR A 17 11.43 -7.50 2.88
N HIS A 18 12.12 -7.94 1.84
CA HIS A 18 13.41 -8.62 1.95
C HIS A 18 14.34 -8.23 0.79
N PRO A 19 15.67 -8.11 0.99
CA PRO A 19 16.61 -7.79 -0.09
C PRO A 19 16.64 -8.85 -1.21
N ASP A 20 16.28 -10.09 -0.88
CA ASP A 20 16.18 -11.22 -1.81
C ASP A 20 15.03 -12.15 -1.36
N PRO A 21 13.77 -11.88 -1.75
CA PRO A 21 12.62 -12.64 -1.25
C PRO A 21 12.76 -14.17 -1.42
N SER A 22 13.48 -14.63 -2.46
CA SER A 22 13.72 -16.06 -2.70
C SER A 22 14.52 -16.76 -1.60
N LYS A 23 15.27 -16.01 -0.79
CA LYS A 23 16.07 -16.50 0.33
C LYS A 23 15.44 -16.23 1.70
N ALA A 24 14.24 -15.67 1.75
CA ALA A 24 13.58 -15.41 3.02
C ALA A 24 13.29 -16.73 3.77
N LEU A 25 13.59 -16.75 5.08
CA LEU A 25 13.40 -17.94 5.92
C LEU A 25 11.91 -18.23 6.19
N CYS A 26 11.05 -17.23 6.04
CA CYS A 26 9.60 -17.30 6.12
C CYS A 26 8.98 -16.33 5.11
N ASP A 27 7.73 -16.60 4.70
CA ASP A 27 6.90 -15.70 3.90
C ASP A 27 7.51 -15.17 2.59
N ALA A 28 8.47 -15.91 2.01
CA ALA A 28 9.16 -15.56 0.76
C ALA A 28 8.21 -15.14 -0.39
N ALA A 29 7.04 -15.79 -0.50
CA ALA A 29 6.06 -15.50 -1.55
C ALA A 29 5.24 -14.22 -1.29
N SER A 30 5.21 -13.74 -0.04
CA SER A 30 4.44 -12.56 0.40
C SER A 30 5.31 -11.31 0.53
N GLN A 31 6.62 -11.47 0.68
CA GLN A 31 7.57 -10.36 0.85
C GLN A 31 7.89 -9.66 -0.47
N LEU A 32 7.90 -8.32 -0.43
CA LEU A 32 8.32 -7.49 -1.56
C LEU A 32 9.86 -7.36 -1.57
N CYS A 33 10.47 -7.26 -2.76
CA CYS A 33 11.87 -6.87 -2.83
C CYS A 33 12.04 -5.43 -2.31
N VAL A 34 13.02 -5.19 -1.43
CA VAL A 34 13.24 -3.86 -0.82
C VAL A 34 13.42 -2.77 -1.87
N THR A 35 14.06 -3.09 -3.00
CA THR A 35 14.30 -2.13 -4.10
C THR A 35 13.03 -1.73 -4.84
N ASP A 36 11.97 -2.52 -4.76
CA ASP A 36 10.71 -2.26 -5.47
C ASP A 36 9.72 -1.46 -4.61
N LEU A 37 10.07 -1.19 -3.34
CA LEU A 37 9.16 -0.54 -2.37
C LEU A 37 8.74 0.87 -2.84
N GLU A 38 9.66 1.65 -3.39
CA GLU A 38 9.34 3.01 -3.85
C GLU A 38 8.30 2.98 -4.99
N GLU A 39 8.54 2.18 -6.02
CA GLU A 39 7.62 2.02 -7.15
C GLU A 39 6.28 1.43 -6.72
N PHE A 40 6.28 0.52 -5.74
CA PHE A 40 5.05 -0.02 -5.17
C PHE A 40 4.22 1.04 -4.43
N LEU A 41 4.86 1.98 -3.72
CA LEU A 41 4.19 3.02 -2.93
C LEU A 41 3.62 4.16 -3.77
N LYS A 42 4.25 4.53 -4.90
CA LYS A 42 3.79 5.61 -5.80
C LYS A 42 2.28 5.57 -6.08
N PRO A 43 1.71 4.48 -6.64
CA PRO A 43 0.28 4.41 -6.91
C PRO A 43 -0.59 4.38 -5.65
N LEU A 44 -0.05 3.98 -4.49
CA LEU A 44 -0.79 4.03 -3.23
C LEU A 44 -0.91 5.48 -2.74
N LEU A 45 0.16 6.26 -2.83
CA LEU A 45 0.13 7.68 -2.47
C LEU A 45 -0.83 8.47 -3.37
N ASP A 46 -0.83 8.19 -4.68
CA ASP A 46 -1.76 8.80 -5.62
C ASP A 46 -3.22 8.50 -5.27
N LEU A 47 -3.53 7.23 -4.96
CA LEU A 47 -4.87 6.84 -4.54
C LEU A 47 -5.28 7.45 -3.21
N HIS A 48 -4.36 7.50 -2.24
CA HIS A 48 -4.62 8.12 -0.93
C HIS A 48 -4.92 9.62 -1.07
N ALA A 49 -4.19 10.32 -1.94
CA ALA A 49 -4.45 11.74 -2.20
C ALA A 49 -5.86 11.97 -2.76
N VAL A 50 -6.34 11.08 -3.64
CA VAL A 50 -7.72 11.12 -4.15
C VAL A 50 -8.73 10.77 -3.05
N GLU A 51 -8.48 9.71 -2.29
CA GLU A 51 -9.35 9.29 -1.18
C GLU A 51 -9.53 10.41 -0.15
N VAL A 52 -8.45 11.00 0.35
CA VAL A 52 -8.47 12.10 1.34
C VAL A 52 -9.24 13.30 0.83
N LYS A 53 -9.13 13.61 -0.47
CA LYS A 53 -9.87 14.71 -1.09
C LYS A 53 -11.39 14.50 -1.04
N HIS A 54 -11.86 13.25 -1.12
CA HIS A 54 -13.28 12.93 -1.27
C HIS A 54 -13.94 12.36 -0.01
N ARG A 55 -13.17 11.82 0.96
CA ARG A 55 -13.72 11.15 2.15
C ARG A 55 -14.62 12.04 3.01
N HIS A 56 -14.35 13.35 3.04
CA HIS A 56 -15.11 14.32 3.84
C HIS A 56 -16.27 14.97 3.08
N THR A 57 -16.36 14.78 1.76
CA THR A 57 -17.45 15.34 0.94
C THR A 57 -18.78 14.62 1.19
N SER A 58 -18.74 13.42 1.78
CA SER A 58 -19.90 12.55 1.99
C SER A 58 -20.68 12.80 3.29
N VAL A 59 -20.23 13.72 4.15
CA VAL A 59 -20.82 13.93 5.50
C VAL A 59 -21.86 15.07 5.54
N THR A 60 -22.11 15.75 4.41
CA THR A 60 -23.17 16.75 4.29
C THR A 60 -24.24 16.30 3.30
N ALA A 61 -25.11 15.41 3.75
CA ALA A 61 -26.42 15.13 3.17
C ALA A 61 -27.43 14.91 4.29
#